data_AF-A0A848TPN0-F1
#
_entry.id   AF-A0A848TPN0-F1
#
_cell.length_a   1.000
_cell.length_b   1.000
_cell.length_c   1.000
_cell.angle_alpha   90.00
_cell.angle_beta   90.00
_cell.angle_gamma   90.00
#
_symmetry.space_group_name_H-M   'P 1'
#
loop_
_entity.id
_entity.type
_entity.pdbx_description
1 polymer ?
#
loop_
_entity_poly.entity_id
_entity_poly.type
_entity_poly.pdbx_seq_one_letter_code
_entity_poly.pdbx_strand_id
1 'polypeptide(L)'
;MNNQETLLNTLIDTENVLNGYTHEEIGDDHLYTGIDTPLKANAFDMSDEEKKENIAQLFAQIMDVMGLDLNDDSLRGTPKRVAKMY
;
A
#
# COMPACT_ATOMS: atom_id res chain seq x y z
N MET A 1 18.92 -14.08 33.71
CA MET A 1 17.75 -14.25 32.82
C MET A 1 17.07 -12.89 32.71
N ASN A 2 16.72 -12.50 31.49
CA ASN A 2 16.93 -11.17 30.93
C ASN A 2 16.04 -10.05 31.49
N ASN A 3 16.68 -8.97 31.93
CA ASN A 3 16.05 -7.68 32.29
C ASN A 3 15.48 -6.90 31.08
N GLN A 4 15.28 -7.56 29.94
CA GLN A 4 14.71 -6.96 28.73
C GLN A 4 13.21 -7.29 28.53
N GLU A 5 12.66 -8.27 29.25
CA GLU A 5 11.24 -8.62 29.11
C GLU A 5 10.31 -7.74 29.98
N THR A 6 10.83 -7.07 31.00
CA THR A 6 10.02 -6.25 31.91
C THR A 6 9.65 -4.87 31.35
N LEU A 7 10.34 -4.39 30.30
CA LEU A 7 10.03 -3.11 29.64
C LEU A 7 9.01 -3.25 28.50
N LEU A 8 8.82 -4.46 27.97
CA LEU A 8 7.92 -4.69 26.83
C LEU A 8 6.46 -4.87 27.27
N ASN A 9 6.24 -5.36 28.49
CA ASN A 9 4.90 -5.61 29.03
C ASN A 9 4.22 -4.37 29.64
N THR A 10 4.93 -3.25 29.79
CA THR A 10 4.37 -2.00 30.30
C THR A 10 3.79 -1.10 29.20
N LEU A 11 3.87 -1.54 27.93
CA LEU A 11 3.39 -0.78 26.75
C LEU A 11 2.14 -1.41 26.12
N ILE A 12 1.50 -2.38 26.78
CA ILE A 12 0.33 -3.12 26.26
C ILE A 12 -1.01 -2.42 26.61
N ASP A 13 -0.99 -1.15 27.01
CA ASP A 13 -2.21 -0.32 27.20
C ASP A 13 -2.45 0.62 25.99
N THR A 14 -2.38 0.08 24.78
CA THR A 14 -2.53 0.83 23.52
C THR A 14 -3.97 0.89 22.98
N GLU A 15 -5.01 0.84 23.83
CA GLU A 15 -6.39 0.97 23.35
C GLU A 15 -6.77 2.40 22.89
N ASN A 16 -5.91 3.42 23.08
CA ASN A 16 -6.31 4.83 22.86
C ASN A 16 -5.33 5.72 22.08
N VAL A 17 -4.29 5.18 21.44
CA VAL A 17 -3.24 6.00 20.79
C VAL A 17 -3.78 6.87 19.64
N LEU A 18 -4.91 6.48 19.04
CA LEU A 18 -5.50 7.16 17.89
C LEU A 18 -6.61 8.16 18.22
N ASN A 19 -7.10 8.21 19.48
CA ASN A 19 -8.30 8.97 19.84
C ASN A 19 -8.14 10.51 19.85
N GLY A 20 -7.00 11.03 19.37
CA GLY A 20 -6.71 12.46 19.29
C GLY A 20 -6.09 12.93 17.97
N TYR A 21 -5.90 12.05 16.99
CA TYR A 21 -5.33 12.41 15.68
C TYR A 21 -6.43 12.46 14.61
N THR A 22 -6.35 13.46 13.74
CA THR A 22 -7.19 13.56 12.53
C THR A 22 -6.74 12.56 11.47
N HIS A 23 -7.60 12.27 10.48
CA HIS A 23 -7.27 11.34 9.41
C HIS A 23 -6.07 11.83 8.59
N GLU A 24 -5.93 13.15 8.42
CA GLU A 24 -4.77 13.77 7.79
C GLU A 24 -3.48 13.54 8.60
N GLU A 25 -3.51 13.68 9.92
CA GLU A 25 -2.34 13.52 10.80
C GLU A 25 -1.86 12.06 10.90
N ILE A 26 -2.76 11.08 10.73
CA ILE A 26 -2.39 9.64 10.69
C ILE A 26 -1.72 9.26 9.37
N GLY A 27 -2.00 10.00 8.28
CA GLY A 27 -1.46 9.74 6.95
C GLY A 27 -0.10 10.39 6.69
N ASP A 28 0.10 11.62 7.20
CA ASP A 28 1.35 12.38 7.01
C ASP A 28 2.42 12.02 8.04
N ASP A 29 2.04 11.81 9.31
CA ASP A 29 2.93 11.21 10.30
C ASP A 29 2.76 9.70 10.23
N HIS A 30 3.85 8.97 9.95
CA HIS A 30 3.95 7.50 9.95
C HIS A 30 3.68 6.91 11.36
N LEU A 31 2.48 7.12 11.90
CA LEU A 31 1.96 6.48 13.08
C LEU A 31 1.72 5.01 12.74
N TYR A 32 2.79 4.22 12.89
CA TYR A 32 2.80 2.76 12.73
C TYR A 32 1.86 2.13 13.76
N THR A 33 0.57 2.12 13.42
CA THR A 33 -0.52 1.64 14.28
C THR A 33 -0.96 0.28 13.77
N GLY A 34 -0.05 -0.70 13.88
CA GLY A 34 -0.33 -2.09 13.54
C GLY A 34 0.90 -2.87 13.12
N ILE A 35 0.97 -4.14 13.54
CA ILE A 35 2.00 -5.11 13.12
C ILE A 35 1.69 -5.65 11.71
N ASP A 36 0.43 -5.57 11.27
CA ASP A 36 -0.05 -6.11 10.00
C ASP A 36 -0.36 -5.03 8.97
N THR A 37 -0.17 -5.36 7.68
CA THR A 37 -0.56 -4.48 6.57
C THR A 37 -2.09 -4.35 6.52
N PRO A 38 -2.65 -3.14 6.58
CA PRO A 38 -4.11 -2.94 6.54
C PRO A 38 -4.65 -3.23 5.14
N LEU A 39 -5.13 -4.45 4.91
CA LEU A 39 -5.75 -4.87 3.66
C LEU A 39 -7.27 -4.74 3.73
N LYS A 40 -7.91 -4.51 2.57
CA LYS A 40 -9.37 -4.58 2.47
C LYS A 40 -9.85 -6.00 2.78
N ALA A 41 -11.06 -6.14 3.33
CA ALA A 41 -11.64 -7.45 3.67
C ALA A 41 -11.73 -8.40 2.45
N ASN A 42 -11.83 -7.85 1.25
CA ASN A 42 -11.92 -8.57 -0.03
C ASN A 42 -10.62 -8.56 -0.85
N ALA A 43 -9.47 -8.28 -0.23
CA ALA A 43 -8.19 -8.13 -0.94
C ALA A 43 -7.77 -9.39 -1.74
N PHE A 44 -8.35 -10.54 -1.44
CA PHE A 44 -8.03 -11.83 -2.04
C PHE A 44 -9.14 -12.38 -2.96
N ASP A 45 -10.23 -11.64 -3.16
CA ASP A 45 -11.35 -12.09 -3.99
C ASP A 45 -11.00 -12.11 -5.48
N MET A 46 -10.09 -11.22 -5.89
CA MET A 46 -9.63 -11.07 -7.27
C MET A 46 -8.35 -11.88 -7.52
N SER A 47 -8.30 -12.58 -8.65
CA SER A 47 -7.10 -13.33 -9.07
C SER A 47 -5.93 -12.41 -9.39
N ASP A 48 -4.70 -12.91 -9.24
CA ASP A 48 -3.49 -12.13 -9.54
C ASP A 48 -3.41 -11.68 -11.00
N GLU A 49 -3.90 -12.49 -11.94
CA GLU A 49 -3.93 -12.11 -13.36
C GLU A 49 -4.93 -10.98 -13.62
N GLU A 50 -6.09 -11.01 -12.97
CA GLU A 50 -7.08 -9.94 -13.07
C GLU A 50 -6.58 -8.65 -12.40
N LYS A 51 -5.87 -8.76 -11.26
CA LYS A 51 -5.19 -7.62 -10.64
C LYS A 51 -4.17 -6.98 -11.58
N LYS A 52 -3.31 -7.78 -12.22
CA LYS A 52 -2.29 -7.28 -13.17
C LYS A 52 -2.93 -6.59 -14.37
N GLU A 53 -3.99 -7.15 -14.95
CA GLU A 53 -4.68 -6.53 -16.07
C GLU A 53 -5.28 -5.18 -15.68
N ASN A 54 -5.97 -5.12 -14.54
CA ASN A 54 -6.54 -3.87 -14.02
C ASN A 54 -5.46 -2.82 -13.72
N ILE A 55 -4.36 -3.21 -13.08
CA ILE A 55 -3.24 -2.31 -12.79
C ILE A 55 -2.60 -1.80 -14.09
N ALA A 56 -2.40 -2.65 -15.09
CA ALA A 56 -1.84 -2.25 -16.38
C ALA A 56 -2.73 -1.23 -17.08
N GLN A 57 -4.06 -1.42 -17.08
CA GLN A 57 -5.00 -0.47 -17.67
C GLN A 57 -4.98 0.88 -16.94
N LEU A 58 -4.96 0.88 -15.61
CA LEU A 58 -4.87 2.09 -14.81
C LEU A 58 -3.57 2.84 -15.08
N PHE A 59 -2.43 2.13 -15.14
CA PHE A 59 -1.15 2.76 -15.44
C PHE A 59 -1.08 3.33 -16.86
N ALA A 60 -1.71 2.68 -17.83
CA ALA A 60 -1.82 3.24 -19.19
C ALA A 60 -2.56 4.59 -19.18
N GLN A 61 -3.64 4.71 -18.38
CA GLN A 61 -4.36 5.98 -18.22
C GLN A 61 -3.51 7.04 -17.52
N ILE A 62 -2.73 6.67 -16.49
CA ILE A 62 -1.79 7.59 -15.84
C ILE A 62 -0.75 8.11 -16.85
N MET A 63 -0.23 7.22 -17.70
CA MET A 63 0.74 7.59 -18.74
C MET A 63 0.13 8.56 -19.76
N ASP A 64 -1.12 8.36 -20.15
CA ASP A 64 -1.86 9.29 -21.01
C ASP A 64 -2.01 10.68 -20.37
N VAL A 65 -2.38 10.74 -19.09
CA VAL A 65 -2.43 12.00 -18.31
C VAL A 65 -1.08 12.71 -18.26
N MET A 66 0.02 11.95 -18.20
CA MET A 66 1.38 12.49 -18.24
C MET A 66 1.83 12.94 -19.64
N GLY A 67 1.03 12.66 -20.68
CA GLY A 67 1.38 12.97 -22.08
C GLY A 67 2.41 12.00 -22.68
N LEU A 68 2.47 10.76 -22.21
CA LEU A 68 3.37 9.73 -22.71
C LEU A 68 2.73 8.93 -23.85
N ASP A 69 3.44 8.80 -24.98
CA ASP A 69 2.94 8.07 -26.14
C ASP A 69 3.17 6.56 -26.03
N LEU A 70 2.09 5.80 -25.83
CA LEU A 70 2.13 4.33 -25.77
C LEU A 70 2.30 3.65 -27.13
N ASN A 71 2.28 4.40 -28.24
CA ASN A 71 2.67 3.85 -29.54
C ASN A 71 4.18 3.70 -29.69
N ASP A 72 4.97 4.41 -28.86
CA ASP A 72 6.41 4.22 -28.79
C ASP A 72 6.73 2.83 -28.23
N ASP A 73 7.58 2.08 -28.95
CA ASP A 73 7.93 0.71 -28.60
C ASP A 73 8.58 0.58 -27.21
N SER A 74 9.26 1.63 -26.71
CA SER A 74 9.85 1.62 -25.37
C SER A 74 8.79 1.70 -24.26
N LEU A 75 7.67 2.38 -24.54
CA LEU A 75 6.61 2.67 -23.58
C LEU A 75 5.43 1.71 -23.65
N ARG A 76 5.13 1.11 -24.82
CA ARG A 76 4.00 0.18 -25.01
C ARG A 76 3.97 -0.96 -23.99
N GLY A 77 5.14 -1.45 -23.57
CA GLY A 77 5.26 -2.53 -22.59
C GLY A 77 5.26 -2.07 -21.13
N THR A 78 5.42 -0.78 -20.86
CA THR A 78 5.57 -0.23 -19.50
C THR A 78 4.39 -0.56 -18.58
N PRO A 79 3.11 -0.39 -18.99
CA PRO A 79 1.99 -0.65 -18.09
C PRO A 79 1.98 -2.11 -17.58
N LYS A 80 2.29 -3.07 -18.45
CA LYS A 80 2.38 -4.50 -18.08
C LYS A 80 3.58 -4.79 -17.17
N ARG A 81 4.71 -4.12 -17.37
CA ARG A 81 5.90 -4.27 -16.50
C ARG A 81 5.61 -3.76 -15.09
N VAL A 82 4.93 -2.62 -14.97
CA VAL A 82 4.50 -2.06 -13.68
C VAL A 82 3.51 -3.00 -13.01
N ALA A 83 2.50 -3.48 -13.75
CA ALA A 83 1.54 -4.45 -13.22
C ALA A 83 2.20 -5.73 -12.70
N LYS A 84 3.25 -6.23 -13.36
CA LYS A 84 3.99 -7.42 -12.90
C LYS A 84 4.80 -7.19 -11.62
N MET A 85 5.19 -5.94 -11.34
CA MET A 85 5.97 -5.58 -10.16
C MET A 85 5.12 -5.56 -8.89
N TYR A 86 3.86 -5.14 -9.01
CA TYR A 86 2.87 -5.13 -7.93
C TYR A 86 2.23 -6.51 -7.74
#